data_AF-A0A8T4NF80-F1
#
_entry.id   AF-A0A8T4NF80-F1
#
_cell.length_a   1.000
_cell.length_b   1.000
_cell.length_c   1.000
_cell.angle_alpha   90.00
_cell.angle_beta   90.00
_cell.angle_gamma   90.00
#
_symmetry.space_group_name_H-M   'P 1'
#
loop_
_entity.id
_entity.type
_entity.pdbx_description
1 polymer ?
#
loop_
_entity_poly.entity_id
_entity_poly.type
_entity_poly.pdbx_seq_one_letter_code
_entity_poly.pdbx_strand_id
1 'polypeptide(L)'
;MNKKGNFFGDNALGIFIAVISLIALGFGAAMVYKAITAGEFELSQKNIDLLEKKSESIKSGQETKITIQEPCDGRSEECKWYIRAWGANTRDKPSRCIGSCVCICPKDDFNCESSERSVCRKFNFDEIKISSKMSMRTAKPLSEAPLRPIDPTSPDFQRIIGVECPFVILDKPLIELNVARDGESLLFSGECTECILDELEGKLCA
;
A
#
# COMPACT_ATOMS: atom_id res chain seq x y z
N MET A 1 -47.90 25.88 47.29
CA MET A 1 -46.54 25.99 47.88
C MET A 1 -45.56 25.32 46.93
N ASN A 2 -44.77 26.09 46.19
CA ASN A 2 -43.85 25.57 45.17
C ASN A 2 -42.49 25.24 45.80
N LYS A 3 -42.20 23.94 45.99
CA LYS A 3 -40.85 23.45 46.29
C LYS A 3 -40.03 23.49 45.01
N LYS A 4 -39.22 24.54 44.82
CA LYS A 4 -38.08 24.51 43.89
C LYS A 4 -37.05 23.57 44.51
N GLY A 5 -37.11 22.29 44.14
CA GLY A 5 -36.18 21.26 44.59
C GLY A 5 -34.82 21.45 43.94
N ASN A 6 -33.77 21.54 44.76
CA ASN A 6 -32.36 21.54 44.37
C ASN A 6 -32.02 20.21 43.65
N PHE A 7 -32.22 20.17 42.33
CA PHE A 7 -31.86 19.00 41.51
C PHE A 7 -30.34 18.91 41.23
N PHE A 8 -29.59 19.96 41.57
CA PHE A 8 -28.17 20.12 41.22
C PHE A 8 -27.17 19.67 42.32
N GLY A 9 -27.60 19.39 43.55
CA GLY A 9 -26.68 19.08 44.66
C GLY A 9 -26.17 17.63 44.66
N ASP A 10 -27.08 16.66 44.56
CA ASP A 10 -26.75 15.26 44.87
C ASP A 10 -26.29 14.46 43.64
N ASN A 11 -26.66 14.90 42.43
CA ASN A 11 -26.28 14.24 41.18
C ASN A 11 -25.05 14.85 40.50
N ALA A 12 -24.58 16.02 40.95
CA ALA A 12 -23.44 16.71 40.34
C ALA A 12 -22.14 15.94 40.45
N LEU A 13 -21.91 15.24 41.58
CA LEU A 13 -20.73 14.40 41.77
C LEU A 13 -20.70 13.23 40.77
N GLY A 14 -21.85 12.58 40.57
CA GLY A 14 -21.98 11.48 39.61
C GLY A 14 -21.74 11.92 38.17
N ILE A 15 -22.29 13.08 37.79
CA ILE A 15 -22.05 13.69 36.47
C ILE A 15 -20.57 14.03 36.28
N PHE A 16 -19.92 14.58 37.31
CA PHE A 16 -18.50 14.93 37.23
C PHE A 16 -17.60 13.70 37.04
N ILE A 17 -17.86 12.62 37.79
CA ILE A 17 -17.14 11.35 37.63
C ILE A 17 -17.37 10.78 36.22
N ALA A 18 -18.60 10.82 35.71
CA ALA A 18 -18.90 10.34 34.36
C ALA A 18 -18.16 11.13 33.27
N VAL A 19 -18.07 12.46 33.40
CA VAL A 19 -17.32 13.32 32.47
C VAL A 19 -15.82 13.00 32.50
N ILE A 20 -15.22 12.84 33.68
CA ILE A 20 -13.80 12.49 33.80
C ILE A 20 -13.52 11.12 33.17
N SER A 21 -14.36 10.12 33.45
CA SER A 21 -14.23 8.79 32.87
C SER A 21 -14.32 8.81 31.34
N LEU A 22 -15.22 9.63 30.79
CA LEU A 22 -15.35 9.80 29.33
C LEU A 22 -14.10 10.44 28.72
N ILE A 23 -13.55 11.49 29.35
CA ILE A 23 -12.31 12.13 28.91
C ILE A 23 -11.14 11.14 28.97
N ALA A 24 -11.03 10.37 30.05
CA ALA A 24 -9.98 9.36 30.20
C ALA A 24 -10.07 8.26 29.13
N LEU A 25 -11.28 7.79 28.80
CA LEU A 25 -11.50 6.84 27.71
C LEU A 25 -11.13 7.44 26.34
N GLY A 26 -11.51 8.68 26.08
CA GLY A 26 -11.13 9.38 24.84
C GLY A 26 -9.62 9.53 24.68
N PHE A 27 -8.91 9.89 25.77
CA PHE A 27 -7.45 9.96 25.76
C PHE A 27 -6.79 8.60 25.56
N GLY A 28 -7.30 7.55 26.21
CA GLY A 28 -6.83 6.18 26.03
C GLY A 28 -6.98 5.70 24.59
N ALA A 29 -8.13 5.94 23.96
CA ALA A 29 -8.36 5.62 22.56
C ALA A 29 -7.39 6.35 21.62
N ALA A 30 -7.14 7.65 21.85
CA ALA A 30 -6.21 8.43 21.04
C ALA A 30 -4.75 7.95 21.17
N MET A 31 -4.32 7.54 22.38
CA MET A 31 -3.00 6.96 22.62
C MET A 31 -2.80 5.64 21.86
N VAL A 32 -3.78 4.72 21.94
CA VAL A 32 -3.75 3.44 21.24
C VAL A 32 -3.71 3.66 19.72
N TYR A 33 -4.54 4.57 19.20
CA TYR A 33 -4.55 4.91 17.78
C TYR A 33 -3.17 5.41 17.31
N LYS A 34 -2.56 6.35 18.05
CA LYS A 34 -1.21 6.85 17.73
C LYS A 34 -0.15 5.75 17.75
N ALA A 35 -0.20 4.85 18.72
CA ALA A 35 0.75 3.75 18.84
C ALA A 35 0.66 2.78 17.64
N ILE A 36 -0.55 2.49 17.14
CA ILE A 36 -0.76 1.65 15.96
C ILE A 36 -0.20 2.33 14.71
N THR A 37 -0.57 3.59 14.47
CA THR A 37 -0.09 4.34 13.27
C THR A 37 1.41 4.54 13.25
N ALA A 38 2.04 4.68 14.43
CA ALA A 38 3.50 4.80 14.53
C ALA A 38 4.20 3.48 14.12
N GLY A 39 3.59 2.34 14.44
CA GLY A 39 4.09 1.02 14.04
C GLY A 39 4.09 0.81 12.53
N GLU A 40 3.01 1.21 11.84
CA GLU A 40 2.91 1.10 10.37
C GLU A 40 4.01 1.91 9.67
N PHE A 41 4.22 3.14 10.14
CA PHE A 41 5.24 4.03 9.60
C PHE A 41 6.66 3.49 9.84
N GLU A 42 6.96 3.05 11.06
CA GLU A 42 8.28 2.48 11.39
C GLU A 42 8.56 1.21 10.57
N LEU A 43 7.55 0.36 10.37
CA LEU A 43 7.68 -0.85 9.57
C LEU A 43 7.89 -0.52 8.08
N SER A 44 7.16 0.46 7.56
CA SER A 44 7.36 0.98 6.20
C SER A 44 8.78 1.55 6.02
N GLN A 45 9.31 2.27 7.00
CA GLN A 45 10.69 2.75 6.99
C GLN A 45 11.70 1.59 6.96
N LYS A 46 11.53 0.57 7.82
CA LYS A 46 12.41 -0.60 7.84
C LYS A 46 12.40 -1.35 6.51
N ASN A 47 11.21 -1.52 5.91
CA ASN A 47 11.07 -2.19 4.62
C ASN A 47 11.75 -1.42 3.50
N ILE A 48 11.55 -0.10 3.40
CA ILE A 48 12.18 0.68 2.33
C ILE A 48 13.71 0.76 2.50
N ASP A 49 14.20 0.88 3.74
CA ASP A 49 15.64 0.86 4.03
C ASP A 49 16.26 -0.51 3.69
N LEU A 50 15.51 -1.60 3.91
CA LEU A 50 15.93 -2.94 3.51
C LEU A 50 16.02 -3.06 1.98
N LEU A 51 15.01 -2.55 1.25
CA LEU A 51 15.00 -2.53 -0.21
C LEU A 51 16.18 -1.73 -0.77
N GLU A 52 16.44 -0.54 -0.23
CA GLU A 52 17.59 0.30 -0.59
C GLU A 52 18.90 -0.45 -0.40
N LYS A 53 19.19 -0.92 0.82
CA LYS A 53 20.44 -1.64 1.14
C LYS A 53 20.65 -2.89 0.31
N LYS A 54 19.58 -3.65 0.08
CA LYS A 54 19.65 -4.86 -0.75
C LYS A 54 19.91 -4.50 -2.20
N SER A 55 19.24 -3.48 -2.75
CA SER A 55 19.44 -3.05 -4.13
C SER A 55 20.89 -2.63 -4.41
N GLU A 56 21.55 -1.94 -3.47
CA GLU A 56 22.95 -1.53 -3.59
C GLU A 56 23.91 -2.72 -3.60
N SER A 57 23.54 -3.83 -2.94
CA SER A 57 24.35 -5.04 -2.88
C SER A 57 24.27 -5.91 -4.15
N ILE A 58 23.29 -5.67 -5.02
CA ILE A 58 23.06 -6.46 -6.24
C ILE A 58 23.99 -5.95 -7.35
N LYS A 59 24.79 -6.86 -7.92
CA LYS A 59 25.63 -6.56 -9.08
C LYS A 59 24.81 -6.64 -10.36
N SER A 60 25.26 -5.96 -11.41
CA SER A 60 24.62 -6.05 -12.73
C SER A 60 24.54 -7.50 -13.20
N GLY A 61 23.37 -7.92 -13.72
CA GLY A 61 23.07 -9.28 -14.14
C GLY A 61 22.71 -10.25 -13.02
N GLN A 62 22.56 -9.77 -11.77
CA GLN A 62 22.13 -10.57 -10.64
C GLN A 62 20.68 -10.28 -10.25
N GLU A 63 20.03 -11.29 -9.68
CA GLU A 63 18.73 -11.19 -9.04
C GLU A 63 18.79 -11.71 -7.59
N THR A 64 17.95 -11.16 -6.72
CA THR A 64 17.81 -11.61 -5.34
C THR A 64 16.36 -11.50 -4.89
N LYS A 65 15.96 -12.37 -3.96
CA LYS A 65 14.64 -12.34 -3.35
C LYS A 65 14.71 -11.60 -2.03
N ILE A 66 13.81 -10.65 -1.82
CA ILE A 66 13.67 -9.89 -0.58
C ILE A 66 12.28 -10.14 -0.04
N THR A 67 12.20 -10.58 1.21
CA THR A 67 10.94 -10.65 1.93
C THR A 67 10.73 -9.35 2.69
N ILE A 68 9.59 -8.71 2.45
CA ILE A 68 9.14 -7.52 3.18
C ILE A 68 7.88 -7.88 3.97
N GLN A 69 7.67 -7.18 5.08
CA GLN A 69 6.48 -7.35 5.91
C GLN A 69 5.43 -6.32 5.51
N GLU A 70 4.14 -6.67 5.49
CA GLU A 70 3.11 -5.63 5.32
C GLU A 70 3.16 -4.63 6.49
N PRO A 71 3.05 -3.31 6.24
CA PRO A 71 3.01 -2.32 7.31
C PRO A 71 1.83 -2.48 8.28
N CYS A 72 0.77 -3.17 7.86
CA CYS A 72 -0.46 -3.38 8.62
C CYS A 72 -0.38 -4.58 9.57
N ASP A 73 -1.31 -4.66 10.53
CA ASP A 73 -1.44 -5.79 11.45
C ASP A 73 -2.34 -6.93 10.93
N GLY A 74 -2.74 -6.86 9.65
CA GLY A 74 -3.60 -7.85 8.98
C GLY A 74 -5.05 -7.89 9.47
N ARG A 75 -5.48 -6.98 10.36
CA ARG A 75 -6.83 -7.01 10.96
C ARG A 75 -7.89 -6.20 10.22
N SER A 76 -7.47 -5.28 9.35
CA SER A 76 -8.38 -4.39 8.63
C SER A 76 -8.26 -4.59 7.12
N GLU A 77 -9.39 -4.92 6.48
CA GLU A 77 -9.50 -5.01 5.01
C GLU A 77 -9.22 -3.66 4.32
N GLU A 78 -9.31 -2.55 5.07
CA GLU A 78 -9.03 -1.20 4.58
C GLU A 78 -7.53 -0.85 4.62
N CYS A 79 -6.73 -1.63 5.34
CA CYS A 79 -5.30 -1.40 5.50
C CYS A 79 -4.53 -2.04 4.35
N LYS A 80 -4.51 -1.37 3.19
CA LYS A 80 -3.70 -1.78 2.03
C LYS A 80 -2.57 -0.79 1.81
N TRP A 81 -1.38 -1.30 1.53
CA TRP A 81 -0.21 -0.51 1.16
C TRP A 81 0.29 -0.91 -0.22
N TYR A 82 1.03 -0.03 -0.86
CA TYR A 82 1.52 -0.18 -2.22
C TYR A 82 2.98 0.19 -2.28
N ILE A 83 3.76 -0.56 -3.05
CA ILE A 83 5.11 -0.16 -3.44
C ILE A 83 5.06 0.37 -4.85
N ARG A 84 5.56 1.59 -5.03
CA ARG A 84 5.66 2.27 -6.32
C ARG A 84 7.09 2.75 -6.54
N ALA A 85 7.53 2.76 -7.79
CA ALA A 85 8.80 3.39 -8.15
C ALA A 85 8.62 4.35 -9.30
N TRP A 86 9.49 5.35 -9.32
CA TRP A 86 9.60 6.31 -10.39
C TRP A 86 11.06 6.41 -10.78
N GLY A 87 11.35 6.33 -12.08
CA GLY A 87 12.65 6.70 -12.64
C GLY A 87 12.82 8.23 -12.61
N ALA A 88 14.07 8.68 -12.81
CA ALA A 88 14.43 10.10 -12.68
C ALA A 88 13.58 11.04 -13.56
N ASN A 89 13.21 10.58 -14.76
CA ASN A 89 12.50 11.35 -15.78
C ASN A 89 10.98 11.14 -15.79
N THR A 90 10.43 10.43 -14.80
CA THR A 90 8.99 10.13 -14.72
C THR A 90 8.21 11.39 -14.35
N ARG A 91 7.13 11.71 -15.09
CA ARG A 91 6.40 12.99 -14.96
C ARG A 91 5.44 13.05 -13.76
N ASP A 92 4.87 11.93 -13.38
CA ASP A 92 3.85 11.79 -12.33
C ASP A 92 4.42 11.36 -10.97
N LYS A 93 5.72 11.63 -10.73
CA LYS A 93 6.36 11.32 -9.45
C LYS A 93 5.98 12.33 -8.36
N PRO A 94 5.89 11.90 -7.10
CA PRO A 94 5.54 12.81 -6.03
C PRO A 94 6.65 13.84 -5.78
N SER A 95 6.29 15.01 -5.26
CA SER A 95 7.21 16.16 -5.08
C SER A 95 8.43 15.83 -4.19
N ARG A 96 8.27 14.92 -3.24
CA ARG A 96 9.33 14.39 -2.36
C ARG A 96 10.25 13.35 -3.01
N CYS A 97 9.93 12.87 -4.21
CA CYS A 97 10.74 11.94 -4.99
C CYS A 97 11.77 12.71 -5.83
N ILE A 98 12.96 12.95 -5.29
CA ILE A 98 14.05 13.62 -5.99
C ILE A 98 14.94 12.59 -6.71
N GLY A 99 15.00 12.66 -8.03
CA GLY A 99 15.67 11.66 -8.87
C GLY A 99 14.79 10.43 -9.08
N SER A 100 15.41 9.25 -9.09
CA SER A 100 14.71 7.96 -9.05
C SER A 100 14.43 7.55 -7.61
N CYS A 101 13.22 7.07 -7.32
CA CYS A 101 12.84 6.69 -5.96
C CYS A 101 11.89 5.50 -5.94
N VAL A 102 11.81 4.87 -4.78
CA VAL A 102 10.78 3.89 -4.43
C VAL A 102 10.05 4.39 -3.19
N CYS A 103 8.72 4.31 -3.20
CA CYS A 103 7.88 4.67 -2.07
C CYS A 103 6.97 3.52 -1.64
N ILE A 104 6.70 3.47 -0.33
CA ILE A 104 5.70 2.61 0.30
C ILE A 104 4.55 3.52 0.77
N CYS A 105 3.34 3.27 0.27
CA CYS A 105 2.24 4.22 0.34
C CYS A 105 0.93 3.54 0.76
N PRO A 106 0.12 4.16 1.62
CA PRO A 106 -1.15 3.59 2.01
C PRO A 106 -2.21 3.77 0.90
N LYS A 107 -3.30 3.00 0.95
CA LYS A 107 -4.38 2.98 -0.06
C LYS A 107 -5.01 4.33 -0.33
N ASP A 108 -5.14 5.15 0.69
CA ASP A 108 -5.69 6.50 0.62
C ASP A 108 -4.77 7.50 -0.12
N ASP A 109 -3.51 7.14 -0.40
CA ASP A 109 -2.53 8.00 -1.08
C ASP A 109 -1.73 7.23 -2.13
N PHE A 110 -2.42 6.81 -3.20
CA PHE A 110 -1.83 5.99 -4.27
C PHE A 110 -0.62 6.65 -4.95
N ASN A 111 -0.60 7.98 -5.08
CA ASN A 111 0.53 8.72 -5.65
C ASN A 111 1.60 9.10 -4.63
N CYS A 112 1.37 8.77 -3.35
CA CYS A 112 2.33 9.00 -2.30
C CYS A 112 2.72 10.49 -2.22
N GLU A 113 1.74 11.39 -2.38
CA GLU A 113 1.98 12.84 -2.38
C GLU A 113 1.57 13.46 -1.05
N SER A 114 0.49 12.97 -0.46
CA SER A 114 -0.30 13.70 0.54
C SER A 114 -0.22 13.12 1.95
N SER A 115 0.10 11.83 2.08
CA SER A 115 0.05 11.13 3.36
C SER A 115 1.39 11.25 4.09
N GLU A 116 1.37 11.82 5.30
CA GLU A 116 2.53 11.81 6.20
C GLU A 116 3.01 10.39 6.55
N ARG A 117 2.15 9.38 6.34
CA ARG A 117 2.45 7.97 6.62
C ARG A 117 3.26 7.29 5.52
N SER A 118 3.32 7.87 4.34
CA SER A 118 4.00 7.26 3.21
C SER A 118 5.50 7.55 3.26
N VAL A 119 6.33 6.56 2.89
CA VAL A 119 7.79 6.63 3.04
C VAL A 119 8.46 6.45 1.69
N CYS A 120 9.32 7.40 1.30
CA CYS A 120 10.10 7.33 0.07
C CYS A 120 11.61 7.25 0.37
N ARG A 121 12.33 6.53 -0.49
CA ARG A 121 13.80 6.54 -0.54
C ARG A 121 14.27 6.79 -1.96
N LYS A 122 15.34 7.58 -2.07
CA LYS A 122 16.03 7.80 -3.34
C LYS A 122 16.89 6.57 -3.62
N PHE A 123 16.97 6.16 -4.88
CA PHE A 123 17.91 5.14 -5.29
C PHE A 123 18.83 5.70 -6.37
N ASN A 124 20.08 5.24 -6.38
CA ASN A 124 21.11 5.70 -7.30
C ASN A 124 21.11 4.88 -8.60
N PHE A 125 19.95 4.83 -9.26
CA PHE A 125 19.73 4.17 -10.56
C PHE A 125 19.00 5.14 -11.48
N ASP A 126 19.30 5.10 -12.78
CA ASP A 126 18.67 6.00 -13.76
C ASP A 126 17.24 5.58 -14.07
N GLU A 127 17.03 4.26 -14.19
CA GLU A 127 15.71 3.65 -14.37
C GLU A 127 15.37 2.73 -13.21
N ILE A 128 14.18 2.90 -12.66
CA ILE A 128 13.59 1.96 -11.71
C ILE A 128 12.23 1.55 -12.25
N LYS A 129 12.02 0.24 -12.36
CA LYS A 129 10.77 -0.35 -12.82
C LYS A 129 10.20 -1.22 -11.73
N ILE A 130 8.89 -1.12 -11.54
CA ILE A 130 8.12 -2.10 -10.78
C ILE A 130 7.21 -2.81 -11.75
N SER A 131 7.30 -4.12 -11.75
CA SER A 131 6.38 -4.99 -12.47
C SER A 131 5.70 -5.89 -11.45
N SER A 132 4.40 -6.07 -11.56
CA SER A 132 3.73 -7.11 -10.81
C SER A 132 3.05 -8.07 -11.75
N LYS A 133 3.28 -9.37 -11.54
CA LYS A 133 2.64 -10.42 -12.32
C LYS A 133 1.23 -10.62 -11.79
N MET A 134 0.25 -10.32 -12.63
CA MET A 134 -1.15 -10.55 -12.32
C MET A 134 -1.49 -12.03 -12.53
N SER A 135 -1.93 -12.72 -11.48
CA SER A 135 -2.53 -14.04 -11.61
C SER A 135 -4.05 -13.88 -11.69
N MET A 136 -4.62 -13.96 -12.90
CA MET A 136 -6.07 -13.98 -13.04
C MET A 136 -6.62 -15.29 -12.47
N ARG A 137 -7.21 -15.23 -11.28
CA ARG A 137 -8.11 -16.30 -10.81
C ARG A 137 -9.47 -16.09 -11.44
N THR A 138 -9.75 -16.81 -12.52
CA THR A 138 -11.12 -16.87 -13.06
C THR A 138 -12.02 -17.56 -12.04
N ALA A 139 -12.98 -16.83 -11.47
CA ALA A 139 -13.92 -17.32 -10.46
C ALA A 139 -14.84 -18.46 -10.95
N LYS A 140 -14.87 -18.71 -12.26
CA LYS A 140 -15.47 -19.88 -12.88
C LYS A 140 -14.50 -20.52 -13.87
N PRO A 141 -14.45 -21.86 -13.97
CA PRO A 141 -13.75 -22.50 -15.06
C PRO A 141 -14.31 -21.97 -16.39
N LEU A 142 -13.42 -21.62 -17.32
CA LEU A 142 -13.74 -21.18 -18.68
C LEU A 142 -14.67 -22.13 -19.45
N SER A 143 -14.98 -23.31 -18.89
CA SER A 143 -15.88 -24.31 -19.46
C SER A 143 -17.36 -23.91 -19.46
N GLU A 144 -17.79 -22.90 -18.70
CA GLU A 144 -19.23 -22.53 -18.59
C GLU A 144 -19.61 -21.24 -19.32
N ALA A 145 -18.64 -20.44 -19.78
CA ALA A 145 -18.94 -19.29 -20.61
C ALA A 145 -19.07 -19.76 -22.07
N PRO A 146 -20.12 -19.36 -22.83
CA PRO A 146 -20.19 -19.62 -24.26
C PRO A 146 -18.98 -18.94 -24.92
N LEU A 147 -17.96 -19.73 -25.23
CA LEU A 147 -16.75 -19.31 -25.90
C LEU A 147 -17.15 -18.78 -27.29
N ARG A 148 -17.38 -17.47 -27.39
CA ARG A 148 -17.14 -16.81 -28.67
C ARG A 148 -15.66 -17.02 -28.95
N PRO A 149 -15.26 -17.56 -30.11
CA PRO A 149 -13.85 -17.68 -30.46
C PRO A 149 -13.25 -16.28 -30.43
N ILE A 150 -12.51 -15.97 -29.38
CA ILE A 150 -11.72 -14.76 -29.30
C ILE A 150 -10.51 -15.04 -30.18
N ASP A 151 -10.39 -14.27 -31.26
CA ASP A 151 -9.23 -14.35 -32.15
C ASP A 151 -7.96 -14.05 -31.33
N PRO A 152 -7.04 -15.01 -31.14
CA PRO A 152 -5.83 -14.82 -30.36
C PRO A 152 -4.85 -13.84 -31.04
N THR A 153 -5.10 -13.49 -32.30
CA THR A 153 -4.36 -12.45 -33.04
C THR A 153 -5.01 -11.07 -32.92
N SER A 154 -6.19 -10.96 -32.30
CA SER A 154 -6.81 -9.67 -32.07
C SER A 154 -5.94 -8.81 -31.14
N PRO A 155 -5.75 -7.51 -31.46
CA PRO A 155 -5.02 -6.57 -30.60
C PRO A 155 -5.61 -6.50 -29.18
N ASP A 156 -6.91 -6.74 -29.06
CA ASP A 156 -7.62 -6.73 -27.77
C ASP A 156 -7.24 -7.94 -26.90
N PHE A 157 -7.01 -9.12 -27.47
CA PHE A 157 -6.57 -10.29 -26.71
C PHE A 157 -5.12 -10.14 -26.19
N GLN A 158 -4.23 -9.57 -27.00
CA GLN A 158 -2.86 -9.26 -26.56
C GLN A 158 -2.82 -8.18 -25.47
N ARG A 159 -3.80 -7.27 -25.45
CA ARG A 159 -3.97 -6.27 -24.37
C ARG A 159 -4.47 -6.88 -23.05
N ILE A 160 -5.28 -7.94 -23.10
CA ILE A 160 -5.86 -8.56 -21.91
C ILE A 160 -4.84 -9.41 -21.12
N ILE A 161 -3.78 -9.91 -21.76
CA ILE A 161 -2.86 -10.91 -21.16
C ILE A 161 -1.56 -10.29 -20.59
N GLY A 162 -1.32 -8.99 -20.77
CA GLY A 162 -0.03 -8.36 -20.43
C GLY A 162 -0.14 -7.06 -19.65
N VAL A 163 -1.10 -6.93 -18.72
CA VAL A 163 -1.19 -5.71 -17.90
C VAL A 163 -0.07 -5.73 -16.85
N GLU A 164 1.03 -5.06 -17.15
CA GLU A 164 2.05 -4.76 -16.15
C GLU A 164 1.50 -3.73 -15.17
N CYS A 165 1.31 -4.12 -13.92
CA CYS A 165 0.93 -3.19 -12.87
C CYS A 165 2.18 -2.41 -12.41
N PRO A 166 2.19 -1.07 -12.45
CA PRO A 166 3.34 -0.24 -12.05
C PRO A 166 3.48 -0.13 -10.52
N PHE A 167 2.97 -1.12 -9.78
CA PHE A 167 2.96 -1.16 -8.33
C PHE A 167 2.85 -2.61 -7.84
N VAL A 168 3.31 -2.84 -6.60
CA VAL A 168 3.05 -4.09 -5.86
C VAL A 168 2.14 -3.80 -4.68
N ILE A 169 1.07 -4.58 -4.52
CA ILE A 169 0.16 -4.47 -3.38
C ILE A 169 0.75 -5.25 -2.20
N LEU A 170 0.72 -4.63 -1.02
CA LEU A 170 1.09 -5.26 0.24
C LEU A 170 -0.16 -5.80 0.96
N ASP A 171 -0.62 -6.97 0.53
CA ASP A 171 -1.88 -7.62 0.97
C ASP A 171 -1.67 -8.92 1.76
N LYS A 172 -0.42 -9.30 2.03
CA LYS A 172 -0.05 -10.49 2.80
C LYS A 172 0.94 -10.10 3.89
N PRO A 173 0.92 -10.79 5.05
CA PRO A 173 1.86 -10.55 6.15
C PRO A 173 3.33 -10.52 5.72
N LEU A 174 3.69 -11.37 4.76
CA LEU A 174 5.00 -11.44 4.16
C LEU A 174 4.87 -11.51 2.64
N ILE A 175 5.63 -10.68 1.95
CA ILE A 175 5.65 -10.61 0.49
C ILE A 175 7.07 -10.76 0.01
N GLU A 176 7.25 -11.65 -0.96
CA GLU A 176 8.53 -11.86 -1.63
C GLU A 176 8.58 -10.98 -2.89
N LEU A 177 9.58 -10.12 -2.94
CA LEU A 177 9.93 -9.32 -4.11
C LEU A 177 11.19 -9.90 -4.73
N ASN A 178 11.15 -10.19 -6.02
CA ASN A 178 12.37 -10.39 -6.80
C ASN A 178 12.93 -9.01 -7.19
N VAL A 179 14.19 -8.77 -6.87
CA VAL A 179 14.91 -7.57 -7.26
C VAL A 179 16.04 -7.97 -8.19
N ALA A 180 15.98 -7.50 -9.42
CA ALA A 180 16.98 -7.75 -10.45
C ALA A 180 17.64 -6.44 -10.87
N ARG A 181 18.95 -6.50 -11.17
CA ARG A 181 19.69 -5.38 -11.72
C ARG A 181 20.14 -5.69 -13.14
N ASP A 182 19.79 -4.80 -14.06
CA ASP A 182 20.23 -4.85 -15.44
C ASP A 182 20.96 -3.55 -15.80
N GLY A 183 22.30 -3.58 -15.70
CA GLY A 183 23.14 -2.39 -15.88
C GLY A 183 22.84 -1.29 -14.85
N GLU A 184 22.31 -0.18 -15.35
CA GLU A 184 21.89 1.01 -14.60
C GLU A 184 20.39 1.00 -14.24
N SER A 185 19.69 -0.08 -14.60
CA SER A 185 18.27 -0.28 -14.30
C SER A 185 18.08 -1.21 -13.11
N LEU A 186 17.08 -0.90 -12.28
CA LEU A 186 16.62 -1.75 -11.18
C LEU A 186 15.17 -2.18 -11.41
N LEU A 187 14.91 -3.48 -11.36
CA LEU A 187 13.58 -4.06 -11.52
C LEU A 187 13.13 -4.71 -10.22
N PHE A 188 11.99 -4.25 -9.69
CA PHE A 188 11.26 -4.93 -8.62
C PHE A 188 10.11 -5.72 -9.24
N SER A 189 10.01 -7.00 -8.90
CA SER A 189 8.96 -7.90 -9.36
C SER A 189 8.26 -8.58 -8.19
N GLY A 190 6.95 -8.42 -8.07
CA GLY A 190 6.12 -9.07 -7.04
C GLY A 190 4.93 -9.81 -7.62
N GLU A 191 4.36 -10.74 -6.87
CA GLU A 191 3.06 -11.34 -7.22
C GLU A 191 1.92 -10.38 -6.86
N CYS A 192 1.04 -10.08 -7.81
CA CYS A 192 -0.20 -9.36 -7.52
C CYS A 192 -1.30 -10.38 -7.22
N THR A 193 -1.79 -10.43 -5.99
CA THR A 193 -2.78 -11.45 -5.59
C THR A 193 -4.18 -11.08 -6.03
N GLU A 194 -4.53 -9.79 -6.08
CA GLU A 194 -5.87 -9.33 -6.46
C GLU A 194 -5.83 -7.96 -7.16
N CYS A 195 -6.06 -7.95 -8.47
CA CYS A 195 -6.64 -6.78 -9.13
C CYS A 195 -8.15 -7.03 -9.24
N ILE A 196 -8.92 -6.48 -8.31
CA ILE A 196 -10.38 -6.48 -8.42
C ILE A 196 -10.72 -5.52 -9.57
N LEU A 197 -11.07 -6.10 -10.72
CA LEU A 197 -11.49 -5.37 -11.92
C LEU A 197 -12.68 -4.42 -11.66
N ASP A 198 -13.49 -4.70 -10.63
CA ASP A 198 -14.72 -3.96 -10.34
C ASP A 198 -14.51 -2.54 -9.74
N GLU A 199 -13.31 -2.22 -9.21
CA GLU A 199 -12.97 -0.84 -8.76
C GLU A 199 -12.13 -0.06 -9.80
N LEU A 200 -11.76 -0.71 -10.91
CA LEU A 200 -10.83 -0.20 -11.92
C LEU A 200 -11.52 0.24 -13.22
N GLU A 201 -12.76 0.74 -13.13
CA GLU A 201 -13.45 1.42 -14.24
C GLU A 201 -12.70 2.73 -14.62
N GLY A 202 -11.59 2.59 -15.34
CA GLY A 202 -11.13 3.57 -16.32
C GLY A 202 -9.84 4.35 -16.06
N LYS A 203 -9.03 4.09 -15.01
CA LYS A 203 -7.88 5.00 -14.70
C LYS A 203 -6.49 4.42 -14.46
N LEU A 204 -6.29 3.11 -14.27
CA LEU A 204 -5.04 2.63 -13.66
C LEU A 204 -4.29 1.52 -14.43
N CYS A 205 -4.80 1.08 -15.57
CA CYS A 205 -4.16 0.05 -16.42
C CYS A 205 -4.00 0.50 -17.89
N ALA A 206 -3.81 1.80 -18.12
CA ALA A 206 -3.58 2.37 -19.45
C ALA A 206 -2.12 2.79 -19.64
#